data_AF-D1NYJ9-F1
#
_entry.id   AF-D1NYJ9-F1
#
_cell.length_a   1.000
_cell.length_b   1.000
_cell.length_c   1.000
_cell.angle_alpha   90.00
_cell.angle_beta   90.00
_cell.angle_gamma   90.00
#
_symmetry.space_group_name_H-M   'P 1'
#
loop_
_entity.id
_entity.type
_entity.pdbx_description
1 polymer ?
#
loop_
_entity_poly.entity_id
_entity_poly.type
_entity_poly.pdbx_seq_one_letter_code
_entity_poly.pdbx_strand_id
1 'polypeptide(L)'
;MSHTPNINLIDEDEIIEIAYDLFLEGAMDNLEPADQVIFALQFEECGAAEVVPFSQNWHILATQGLPLEQMSEIIIGLAKSPEDDIEDIFARILISRNPQHPFQHIEWKQ
;
A
#
# COMPACT_ATOMS: atom_id res chain seq x y z
N MET A 1 15.62 33.31 3.36
CA MET A 1 15.17 32.59 2.16
C MET A 1 15.23 31.12 2.54
N SER A 2 14.09 30.56 2.94
CA SER A 2 14.02 29.17 3.42
C SER A 2 14.42 28.25 2.28
N HIS A 3 15.52 27.50 2.48
CA HIS A 3 15.82 26.35 1.63
C HIS A 3 14.69 25.36 1.85
N THR A 4 13.72 25.30 0.94
CA THR A 4 12.90 24.10 0.83
C THR A 4 13.86 23.00 0.40
N PRO A 5 14.16 21.98 1.23
CA PRO A 5 14.89 20.84 0.72
C PRO A 5 14.06 20.30 -0.45
N ASN A 6 14.70 20.15 -1.61
CA ASN A 6 14.12 19.44 -2.73
C ASN A 6 14.09 17.97 -2.28
N ILE A 7 13.08 17.60 -1.50
CA ILE A 7 12.86 16.22 -1.07
C ILE A 7 12.48 15.50 -2.35
N ASN A 8 13.40 14.68 -2.86
CA ASN A 8 13.09 13.77 -3.94
C ASN A 8 12.21 12.67 -3.33
N LEU A 9 10.89 12.89 -3.41
CA LEU A 9 9.93 11.91 -2.95
C LEU A 9 10.03 10.68 -3.83
N ILE A 10 9.92 9.51 -3.22
CA ILE A 10 9.87 8.23 -3.93
C ILE A 10 8.68 8.30 -4.90
N ASP A 11 8.88 7.83 -6.12
CA ASP A 11 7.84 7.78 -7.13
C ASP A 11 6.74 6.77 -6.75
N GLU A 12 5.58 6.87 -7.38
CA GLU A 12 4.47 5.94 -7.12
C GLU A 12 4.83 4.51 -7.53
N ASP A 13 5.50 4.33 -8.67
CA ASP A 13 5.98 3.01 -9.11
C ASP A 13 6.93 2.38 -8.07
N GLU A 14 7.94 3.12 -7.60
CA GLU A 14 8.88 2.62 -6.59
C GLU A 14 8.17 2.32 -5.25
N ILE A 15 7.18 3.13 -4.86
CA ILE A 15 6.40 2.87 -3.66
C ILE A 15 5.54 1.61 -3.81
N ILE A 16 4.97 1.36 -4.98
CA ILE A 16 4.22 0.13 -5.26
C ILE A 16 5.14 -1.08 -5.14
N GLU A 17 6.36 -1.02 -5.69
CA GLU A 17 7.34 -2.10 -5.57
C GLU A 17 7.70 -2.38 -4.09
N ILE A 18 7.93 -1.33 -3.30
CA ILE A 18 8.20 -1.46 -1.85
C ILE A 18 6.99 -2.07 -1.13
N ALA A 19 5.77 -1.59 -1.40
CA ALA A 19 4.56 -2.11 -0.80
C ALA A 19 4.35 -3.60 -1.13
N TYR A 20 4.64 -3.97 -2.37
CA TYR A 20 4.54 -5.33 -2.84
C TYR A 20 5.53 -6.26 -2.13
N ASP A 21 6.80 -5.86 -1.99
CA ASP A 21 7.81 -6.62 -1.25
C ASP A 21 7.40 -6.83 0.21
N LEU A 22 7.00 -5.75 0.90
CA LEU A 22 6.52 -5.79 2.28
C LEU A 22 5.31 -6.72 2.46
N PHE A 23 4.40 -6.71 1.49
CA PHE A 23 3.24 -7.60 1.50
C PHE A 23 3.66 -9.06 1.33
N LEU A 24 4.55 -9.37 0.40
CA LEU A 24 5.03 -10.75 0.22
C LEU A 24 5.71 -11.30 1.48
N GLU A 25 6.48 -10.45 2.18
CA GLU A 25 7.13 -10.82 3.44
C GLU A 25 6.13 -11.17 4.54
N GLY A 26 5.01 -10.43 4.63
CA GLY A 26 4.02 -10.59 5.70
C GLY A 26 2.81 -11.48 5.36
N ALA A 27 2.50 -11.69 4.08
CA ALA A 27 1.25 -12.30 3.63
C ALA A 27 1.06 -13.72 4.16
N MET A 28 2.12 -14.53 4.15
CA MET A 28 2.06 -15.91 4.62
C MET A 28 1.88 -16.05 6.14
N ASP A 29 2.16 -14.99 6.91
CA ASP A 29 2.05 -14.99 8.37
C ASP A 29 0.75 -14.31 8.84
N ASN A 30 0.28 -13.29 8.11
CA ASN A 30 -0.83 -12.42 8.54
C ASN A 30 -2.15 -12.70 7.83
N LEU A 31 -2.15 -13.21 6.59
CA LEU A 31 -3.40 -13.55 5.90
C LEU A 31 -4.02 -14.81 6.48
N GLU A 32 -5.35 -14.87 6.44
CA GLU A 32 -6.07 -16.09 6.76
C GLU A 32 -5.70 -17.23 5.79
N PRO A 33 -5.75 -18.49 6.22
CA PRO A 33 -5.35 -19.63 5.38
C PRO A 33 -6.15 -19.74 4.07
N ALA A 34 -7.40 -19.25 4.04
CA ALA A 34 -8.19 -19.19 2.82
C ALA A 34 -7.61 -18.17 1.84
N ASP A 35 -7.35 -16.93 2.28
CA ASP A 35 -6.76 -15.88 1.48
C ASP A 35 -5.35 -16.22 1.02
N GLN A 36 -4.53 -16.90 1.85
CA GLN A 36 -3.21 -17.39 1.43
C GLN A 36 -3.29 -18.33 0.22
N VAL A 37 -4.26 -19.25 0.20
CA VAL A 37 -4.46 -20.18 -0.93
C VAL A 37 -4.98 -19.43 -2.15
N ILE A 38 -5.94 -18.53 -1.98
CA ILE A 38 -6.51 -17.73 -3.07
C ILE A 38 -5.41 -16.86 -3.69
N PHE A 39 -4.62 -16.21 -2.85
CA PHE A 39 -3.44 -15.44 -3.23
C PHE A 39 -2.47 -16.32 -4.06
N ALA A 40 -2.03 -17.45 -3.52
CA ALA A 40 -1.08 -18.31 -4.23
C ALA A 40 -1.60 -18.87 -5.58
N LEU A 41 -2.92 -18.97 -5.75
CA LEU A 41 -3.53 -19.52 -6.97
C LEU A 41 -3.88 -18.46 -8.02
N GLN A 42 -4.33 -17.28 -7.60
CA GLN A 42 -4.91 -16.28 -8.51
C GLN A 42 -4.06 -15.01 -8.65
N PHE A 43 -3.09 -14.78 -7.77
CA PHE A 43 -2.35 -13.53 -7.75
C PHE A 43 -1.44 -13.34 -8.96
N GLU A 44 -0.91 -14.41 -9.56
CA GLU A 44 -0.11 -14.29 -10.79
C GLU A 44 -0.94 -13.78 -11.98
N GLU A 45 -2.25 -14.03 -12.01
CA GLU A 45 -3.12 -13.65 -13.14
C GLU A 45 -3.97 -12.41 -12.86
N CYS A 46 -4.49 -12.28 -11.64
CA CYS A 46 -5.43 -11.23 -11.24
C CYS A 46 -4.92 -10.37 -10.07
N GLY A 47 -3.69 -10.61 -9.60
CA GLY A 47 -3.06 -9.81 -8.56
C GLY A 47 -2.69 -8.44 -9.07
N ALA A 48 -3.08 -7.42 -8.32
CA ALA A 48 -2.72 -6.04 -8.60
C ALA A 48 -2.41 -5.29 -7.31
N ALA A 49 -1.54 -4.29 -7.45
CA ALA A 49 -1.23 -3.31 -6.43
C ALA A 49 -1.49 -1.92 -7.02
N GLU A 50 -2.30 -1.11 -6.33
CA GLU A 50 -2.69 0.21 -6.83
C GLU A 50 -2.59 1.27 -5.73
N VAL A 51 -2.12 2.46 -6.09
CA VAL A 51 -2.13 3.63 -5.22
C VAL A 51 -3.54 4.21 -5.21
N VAL A 52 -4.15 4.24 -4.04
CA VAL A 52 -5.51 4.75 -3.84
C VAL A 52 -5.51 6.03 -3.02
N PRO A 53 -6.53 6.88 -3.19
CA PRO A 53 -6.69 8.04 -2.32
C PRO A 53 -6.88 7.61 -0.87
N PHE A 54 -6.32 8.42 0.04
CA PHE A 54 -6.37 8.12 1.47
C PHE A 54 -7.79 7.86 1.98
N SER A 55 -7.96 6.72 2.62
CA SER A 55 -9.19 6.38 3.32
C SER A 55 -9.52 7.41 4.42
N GLN A 56 -10.80 7.55 4.76
CA GLN A 56 -11.25 8.53 5.76
C GLN A 56 -10.56 8.36 7.13
N ASN A 57 -10.16 7.14 7.48
CA ASN A 57 -9.40 6.84 8.70
C ASN A 57 -8.06 7.60 8.75
N TRP A 58 -7.35 7.70 7.62
CA TRP A 58 -6.09 8.43 7.55
C TRP A 58 -6.27 9.94 7.59
N HIS A 59 -7.40 10.44 7.07
CA HIS A 59 -7.73 11.86 7.19
C HIS A 59 -7.86 12.30 8.65
N ILE A 60 -8.38 11.44 9.54
CA ILE A 60 -8.43 11.72 10.98
C ILE A 60 -7.00 11.81 11.55
N LEU A 61 -6.10 10.94 11.11
CA LEU A 61 -4.69 10.96 11.50
C LEU A 61 -3.93 12.17 10.94
N ALA A 62 -4.27 12.64 9.74
CA ALA A 62 -3.73 13.88 9.16
C ALA A 62 -4.03 15.11 10.03
N THR A 63 -5.23 15.17 10.63
CA THR A 63 -5.59 16.25 11.56
C THR A 63 -4.75 16.25 12.85
N GLN A 64 -4.03 15.16 13.13
CA GLN A 64 -3.10 15.03 14.24
C GLN A 64 -1.65 15.37 13.85
N GLY A 65 -1.42 15.84 12.61
CA GLY A 65 -0.12 16.31 12.13
C GLY A 65 0.66 15.31 11.26
N LEU A 66 0.02 14.24 10.79
CA LEU A 66 0.65 13.32 9.83
C LEU A 66 0.72 13.96 8.44
N PRO A 67 1.92 14.04 7.81
CA PRO A 67 2.10 14.66 6.51
C PRO A 67 1.64 13.72 5.38
N LEU A 68 0.32 13.58 5.19
CA LEU A 68 -0.26 12.74 4.13
C LEU A 68 0.22 13.13 2.72
N GLU A 69 0.60 14.39 2.50
CA GLU A 69 1.21 14.86 1.24
C GLU A 69 2.53 14.15 0.88
N GLN A 70 3.19 13.54 1.87
CA GLN A 70 4.43 12.77 1.71
C GLN A 70 4.17 11.27 1.92
N MET A 71 2.93 10.82 1.87
CA MET A 71 2.54 9.42 2.02
C MET A 71 1.82 8.94 0.76
N SER A 72 1.71 7.63 0.63
CA SER A 72 0.85 6.98 -0.35
C SER A 72 0.19 5.78 0.32
N GLU A 73 -1.11 5.63 0.08
CA GLU A 73 -1.85 4.41 0.45
C GLU A 73 -1.89 3.50 -0.78
N ILE A 74 -1.43 2.27 -0.60
CA ILE A 74 -1.37 1.24 -1.63
C ILE A 74 -2.25 0.11 -1.17
N ILE A 75 -3.14 -0.36 -2.03
CA ILE A 75 -3.92 -1.57 -1.78
C ILE A 75 -3.37 -2.70 -2.63
N ILE A 76 -3.30 -3.88 -2.04
CA ILE A 76 -2.88 -5.10 -2.72
C ILE A 76 -4.00 -6.12 -2.59
N GLY A 77 -4.39 -6.69 -3.72
CA GLY A 77 -5.55 -7.56 -3.79
C GLY A 77 -5.72 -8.24 -5.13
N LEU A 78 -6.92 -8.78 -5.34
CA LEU A 78 -7.35 -9.40 -6.58
C LEU A 78 -8.43 -8.58 -7.26
N ALA A 79 -8.22 -8.33 -8.55
CA ALA A 79 -9.27 -7.85 -9.42
C ALA A 79 -10.09 -9.04 -9.98
N LYS A 80 -11.33 -8.78 -10.43
CA LYS A 80 -12.11 -9.80 -11.15
C LYS A 80 -11.49 -10.18 -12.49
N SER A 81 -10.73 -9.27 -13.08
CA SER A 81 -10.05 -9.41 -14.36
C SER A 81 -8.83 -8.50 -14.35
N PRO A 82 -7.78 -8.79 -15.13
CA PRO A 82 -6.53 -8.00 -15.14
C PRO A 82 -6.71 -6.54 -15.60
N GLU A 83 -7.86 -6.21 -16.19
CA GLU A 83 -8.20 -4.87 -16.65
C GLU A 83 -9.23 -4.17 -15.72
N ASP A 84 -9.68 -4.86 -14.67
CA ASP A 84 -10.69 -4.37 -13.73
C ASP A 84 -10.04 -3.89 -12.42
N ASP A 85 -10.83 -3.19 -11.61
CA ASP A 85 -10.38 -2.64 -10.34
C ASP A 85 -10.20 -3.75 -9.28
N ILE A 86 -9.41 -3.47 -8.25
CA ILE A 86 -9.20 -4.43 -7.16
C ILE A 86 -10.50 -4.55 -6.35
N GLU A 87 -11.17 -5.69 -6.47
CA GLU A 87 -12.43 -5.95 -5.75
C GLU A 87 -12.19 -6.65 -4.40
N ASP A 88 -11.19 -7.53 -4.32
CA ASP A 88 -10.86 -8.24 -3.09
C ASP A 88 -9.50 -7.76 -2.55
N ILE A 89 -9.53 -6.90 -1.54
CA ILE A 89 -8.34 -6.28 -0.97
C ILE A 89 -7.79 -7.17 0.15
N PHE A 90 -6.58 -7.70 -0.04
CA PHE A 90 -5.88 -8.50 0.97
C PHE A 90 -5.16 -7.66 2.01
N ALA A 91 -4.56 -6.54 1.58
CA ALA A 91 -3.84 -5.65 2.47
C ALA A 91 -3.89 -4.20 1.99
N ARG A 92 -3.80 -3.27 2.95
CA ARG A 92 -3.72 -1.83 2.71
C ARG A 92 -2.47 -1.32 3.39
N ILE A 93 -1.62 -0.66 2.64
CA ILE A 93 -0.25 -0.36 3.05
C ILE A 93 -0.08 1.14 2.93
N LEU A 94 0.25 1.79 4.04
CA LEU A 94 0.57 3.21 4.08
C LEU A 94 2.09 3.37 4.16
N ILE A 95 2.69 3.94 3.12
CA ILE A 95 4.14 4.16 3.03
C ILE A 95 4.45 5.64 2.93
N SER A 96 5.47 6.11 3.63
CA SER A 96 6.01 7.45 3.39
C SER A 96 6.90 7.47 2.16
N ARG A 97 6.58 8.37 1.24
CA ARG A 97 7.40 8.73 0.08
C ARG A 97 8.67 9.49 0.47
N ASN A 98 8.83 9.89 1.73
CA ASN A 98 10.00 10.62 2.19
C ASN A 98 11.08 9.63 2.67
N PRO A 99 12.21 9.48 1.95
CA PRO A 99 13.28 8.56 2.34
C PRO A 99 13.98 8.97 3.66
N GLN A 100 13.85 10.24 4.09
CA GLN A 100 14.40 10.71 5.37
C GLN A 100 13.53 10.31 6.57
N HIS A 101 12.26 10.01 6.33
CA HIS A 101 11.28 9.63 7.34
C HIS A 101 10.56 8.35 6.92
N PRO A 102 11.25 7.19 6.90
CA PRO A 102 10.63 5.94 6.53
C PRO A 102 9.52 5.60 7.53
N PHE A 103 8.31 5.45 7.00
CA PHE A 103 7.14 5.02 7.73
C PHE A 103 6.42 4.01 6.85
N GLN A 104 6.08 2.86 7.42
CA GLN A 104 5.33 1.82 6.75
C GLN A 104 4.32 1.24 7.74
N HIS A 105 3.09 1.08 7.30
CA HIS A 105 2.04 0.46 8.09
C HIS A 105 1.21 -0.43 7.18
N ILE A 106 0.99 -1.68 7.58
CA ILE A 106 0.22 -2.65 6.81
C ILE A 106 -1.02 -3.02 7.62
N GLU A 107 -2.19 -2.82 7.03
CA GLU A 107 -3.46 -3.32 7.52
C GLU A 107 -3.87 -4.53 6.68
N TRP A 108 -3.90 -5.70 7.31
CA TRP A 108 -4.31 -6.95 6.68
C TRP A 108 -5.82 -7.11 6.74
N LYS A 109 -6.39 -7.80 5.74
CA LYS A 109 -7.77 -8.28 5.75
C LYS A 109 -7.98 -9.21 6.96
N GLN A 110 -9.05 -8.99 7.72
CA GLN A 110 -9.46 -9.77 8.89
C GLN A 110 -10.82 -10.43 8.69
#